data_AF-A0A9W6R0T8-F1
#
_entry.id   AF-A0A9W6R0T8-F1
#
_cell.length_a   1.000
_cell.length_b   1.000
_cell.length_c   1.000
_cell.angle_alpha   90.00
_cell.angle_beta   90.00
_cell.angle_gamma   90.00
#
_symmetry.space_group_name_H-M   'P 1'
#
loop_
_entity.id
_entity.type
_entity.pdbx_description
1 polymer ?
#
loop_
_entity_poly.entity_id
_entity_poly.type
_entity_poly.pdbx_seq_one_letter_code
_entity_poly.pdbx_strand_id
1 'polypeptide(L)'
;MSDGGLIVVNGPGFHVDVDKVAEAGHGISQAVNDQDNFELRGLCGDSDLYGHQGLHDALMDFCVRWSDGLDVLTDDAGAIGDALTKAADAYRGIDDATARTLSGDPGQGAVDGG
;
A
#
# COMPACT_ATOMS: atom_id res chain seq x y z
N MET A 1 -8.31 -32.70 -23.29
CA MET A 1 -7.67 -31.57 -22.59
C MET A 1 -8.59 -31.23 -21.43
N SER A 2 -8.32 -31.82 -20.26
CA SER A 2 -9.11 -31.55 -19.06
C SER A 2 -8.54 -30.32 -18.39
N ASP A 3 -9.39 -29.32 -18.23
CA ASP A 3 -9.10 -28.08 -17.50
C ASP A 3 -9.06 -28.42 -16.01
N GLY A 4 -7.86 -28.39 -15.43
CA GLY A 4 -7.62 -28.60 -14.00
C GLY A 4 -8.00 -27.34 -13.24
N GLY A 5 -9.30 -27.10 -13.06
CA GLY A 5 -9.80 -26.02 -12.24
C GLY A 5 -9.44 -26.26 -10.77
N LEU A 6 -8.52 -25.46 -10.24
CA LEU A 6 -8.18 -25.40 -8.82
C LEU A 6 -9.48 -25.17 -8.02
N ILE A 7 -9.90 -26.14 -7.21
CA ILE A 7 -11.08 -25.99 -6.36
C ILE A 7 -10.73 -25.00 -5.25
N VAL A 8 -11.17 -23.75 -5.40
CA VAL A 8 -11.11 -22.76 -4.32
C VAL A 8 -12.18 -23.12 -3.29
N VAL A 9 -11.76 -23.65 -2.15
CA VAL A 9 -12.66 -23.93 -1.03
C VAL A 9 -12.96 -22.62 -0.31
N ASN A 10 -14.12 -22.02 -0.59
CA ASN A 10 -14.60 -20.83 0.09
C ASN A 10 -15.22 -21.20 1.45
N GLY A 11 -14.51 -20.93 2.54
CA GLY A 11 -15.08 -20.97 3.89
C GLY A 11 -16.02 -19.79 4.16
N PRO A 12 -16.87 -19.86 5.21
CA PRO A 12 -17.83 -18.79 5.56
C PRO A 12 -17.20 -17.49 6.10
N GLY A 13 -15.89 -17.31 5.95
CA GLY A 13 -15.12 -16.17 6.44
C GLY A 13 -14.98 -15.03 5.43
N PHE A 14 -14.21 -14.01 5.79
CA PHE A 14 -13.83 -12.93 4.88
C PHE A 14 -12.84 -13.45 3.84
N HIS A 15 -13.16 -13.26 2.57
CA HIS A 15 -12.23 -13.50 1.47
C HIS A 15 -11.44 -12.21 1.20
N VAL A 16 -10.13 -12.27 1.36
CA VAL A 16 -9.22 -11.15 1.07
C VAL A 16 -8.38 -11.53 -0.14
N ASP A 17 -8.43 -10.68 -1.16
CA ASP A 17 -7.45 -10.73 -2.25
C ASP A 17 -6.15 -10.09 -1.76
N VAL A 18 -5.25 -10.94 -1.25
CA VAL A 18 -4.01 -10.52 -0.60
C VAL A 18 -3.09 -9.79 -1.57
N ASP A 19 -3.10 -10.15 -2.85
CA ASP A 19 -2.30 -9.49 -3.86
C ASP A 19 -2.83 -8.10 -4.17
N LYS A 20 -4.15 -7.90 -4.20
CA LYS A 20 -4.75 -6.56 -4.32
C LYS A 20 -4.48 -5.67 -3.12
N VAL A 21 -4.46 -6.24 -1.91
CA VAL A 21 -4.09 -5.48 -0.69
C VAL A 21 -2.62 -5.06 -0.74
N ALA A 22 -1.72 -5.96 -1.15
CA ALA A 22 -0.31 -5.63 -1.32
C ALA A 22 -0.08 -4.59 -2.43
N GLU A 23 -0.76 -4.73 -3.56
CA GLU A 23 -0.72 -3.77 -4.67
C GLU A 23 -1.17 -2.37 -4.21
N ALA A 24 -2.26 -2.29 -3.44
CA ALA A 24 -2.73 -1.03 -2.88
C ALA A 24 -1.72 -0.40 -1.91
N GLY A 25 -1.12 -1.20 -1.01
CA GLY A 25 -0.07 -0.73 -0.10
C GLY A 25 1.12 -0.16 -0.86
N HIS A 26 1.64 -0.90 -1.85
CA HIS A 26 2.75 -0.44 -2.69
C HIS A 26 2.43 0.80 -3.51
N GLY A 27 1.23 0.87 -4.12
CA GLY A 27 0.80 2.02 -4.91
C GLY A 27 0.70 3.29 -4.07
N ILE A 28 0.21 3.18 -2.83
CA ILE A 28 0.17 4.31 -1.88
C ILE A 28 1.59 4.73 -1.50
N SER A 29 2.47 3.80 -1.12
CA SER A 29 3.86 4.14 -0.79
C SER A 29 4.59 4.80 -1.96
N GLN A 30 4.34 4.36 -3.19
CA GLN A 30 4.89 5.02 -4.38
C GLN A 30 4.35 6.45 -4.54
N ALA A 31 3.04 6.64 -4.41
CA ALA A 31 2.43 7.97 -4.52
C ALA A 31 2.96 8.95 -3.45
N VAL A 32 3.18 8.48 -2.21
CA VAL A 32 3.80 9.25 -1.13
C VAL A 32 5.23 9.65 -1.52
N ASN A 33 6.05 8.69 -1.94
CA ASN A 33 7.43 8.96 -2.35
C ASN A 33 7.50 9.95 -3.54
N ASP A 34 6.56 9.87 -4.49
CA ASP A 34 6.50 10.78 -5.63
C ASP A 34 6.16 12.23 -5.18
N GLN A 35 5.33 12.38 -4.14
CA GLN A 35 5.01 13.71 -3.57
C GLN A 35 6.17 14.30 -2.77
N ASP A 36 6.89 13.50 -1.97
CA ASP A 36 8.07 13.98 -1.21
C ASP A 36 9.16 14.54 -2.14
N ASN A 37 9.26 14.03 -3.37
CA ASN A 37 10.21 14.52 -4.36
C ASN A 37 9.76 15.78 -5.11
N PHE A 38 8.56 16.30 -4.84
CA PHE A 38 7.99 17.51 -5.47
C PHE A 38 7.58 18.53 -4.41
N GLU A 39 8.53 19.05 -3.63
CA GLU A 39 8.28 20.13 -2.69
C GLU A 39 7.83 21.41 -3.43
N LEU A 40 6.55 21.77 -3.27
CA LEU A 40 5.98 23.02 -3.80
C LEU A 40 6.55 24.27 -3.14
N ARG A 41 7.38 24.13 -2.11
CA ARG A 41 8.07 25.24 -1.43
C ARG A 41 8.96 26.04 -2.39
N GLY A 42 9.46 25.41 -3.46
CA GLY A 42 10.21 26.09 -4.52
C GLY A 42 9.35 26.86 -5.54
N LEU A 43 8.03 26.64 -5.58
CA LEU A 43 7.14 27.24 -6.59
C LEU A 43 6.95 28.75 -6.38
N CYS A 44 6.97 29.18 -5.12
CA CYS A 44 6.71 30.56 -4.73
C CYS A 44 7.79 31.53 -5.23
N GLY A 45 9.05 31.07 -5.39
CA GLY A 45 10.15 31.89 -5.89
C GLY A 45 10.46 33.15 -5.06
N ASP A 46 11.33 34.00 -5.59
CA ASP A 46 11.72 35.27 -4.94
C ASP A 46 10.68 36.38 -5.20
N SER A 47 10.55 37.31 -4.25
CA SER A 47 9.62 38.45 -4.35
C SER A 47 9.80 39.31 -5.60
N ASP A 48 11.03 39.40 -6.09
CA ASP A 48 11.40 40.22 -7.25
C ASP A 48 10.85 39.66 -8.58
N LEU A 49 10.41 38.39 -8.58
CA LEU A 49 9.70 37.78 -9.71
C LEU A 49 8.28 38.33 -9.86
N TYR A 50 7.79 39.07 -8.86
CA TYR A 50 6.43 39.57 -8.79
C TYR A 50 6.40 41.09 -8.87
N GLY A 51 5.57 41.62 -9.77
CA GLY A 51 5.41 43.08 -9.92
C GLY A 51 4.67 43.77 -8.76
N HIS A 52 4.20 43.01 -7.75
CA HIS A 52 3.45 43.54 -6.61
C HIS A 52 3.64 42.67 -5.37
N GLN A 53 4.06 43.28 -4.25
CA GLN A 53 4.35 42.55 -3.00
C GLN A 53 3.13 41.77 -2.48
N GLY A 54 1.94 42.38 -2.49
CA GLY A 54 0.72 41.68 -2.03
C GLY A 54 0.35 40.45 -2.86
N LEU A 55 0.79 40.35 -4.12
CA LEU A 55 0.58 39.15 -4.94
C LEU A 55 1.53 38.04 -4.51
N HIS A 56 2.81 38.39 -4.33
CA HIS A 56 3.80 37.49 -3.77
C HIS A 56 3.36 36.95 -2.40
N ASP A 57 2.96 37.83 -1.49
CA ASP A 57 2.57 37.44 -0.13
C ASP A 57 1.36 36.48 -0.13
N ALA A 58 0.37 36.71 -1.01
CA ALA A 58 -0.77 35.82 -1.16
C ALA A 58 -0.38 34.44 -1.73
N LEU A 59 0.55 34.41 -2.69
CA LEU A 59 1.04 33.14 -3.25
C LEU A 59 1.92 32.39 -2.24
N MET A 60 2.76 33.10 -1.48
CA MET A 60 3.54 32.52 -0.38
C MET A 60 2.64 31.86 0.66
N ASP A 61 1.58 32.54 1.12
CA ASP A 61 0.63 31.96 2.09
C ASP A 61 -0.02 30.68 1.54
N PHE A 62 -0.43 30.71 0.27
CA PHE A 62 -0.97 29.54 -0.40
C PHE A 62 0.04 28.39 -0.45
N CYS A 63 1.27 28.63 -0.92
CA CYS A 63 2.29 27.60 -1.05
C CYS A 63 2.68 26.97 0.28
N VAL A 64 2.79 27.78 1.35
CA VAL A 64 3.07 27.27 2.72
C VAL A 64 1.93 26.38 3.20
N ARG A 65 0.69 26.90 3.18
CA ARG A 65 -0.47 26.14 3.68
C ARG A 65 -0.75 24.88 2.88
N TRP A 66 -0.49 24.93 1.57
CA TRP A 66 -0.64 23.78 0.71
C TRP A 66 0.47 22.74 0.95
N SER A 67 1.71 23.16 1.16
CA SER A 67 2.80 22.24 1.55
C SER A 67 2.49 21.56 2.88
N ASP A 68 2.08 22.30 3.90
CA ASP A 68 1.71 21.72 5.20
C ASP A 68 0.55 20.72 5.06
N GLY A 69 -0.43 21.02 4.19
CA GLY A 69 -1.54 20.13 3.90
C GLY A 69 -1.12 18.85 3.17
N LEU A 70 -0.17 18.96 2.23
CA LEU A 70 0.42 17.80 1.57
C LEU A 70 1.18 16.92 2.55
N ASP A 71 2.00 17.50 3.43
CA ASP A 71 2.77 16.77 4.45
C ASP A 71 1.82 15.93 5.34
N VAL A 72 0.69 16.50 5.77
CA VAL A 72 -0.33 15.76 6.55
C VAL A 72 -0.96 14.63 5.73
N LEU A 73 -1.29 14.88 4.46
CA LEU A 73 -1.91 13.87 3.60
C LEU A 73 -0.94 12.71 3.27
N THR A 74 0.34 13.02 3.07
CA THR A 74 1.36 12.00 2.76
C THR A 74 1.71 11.18 4.00
N ASP A 75 1.76 11.79 5.19
CA ASP A 75 1.91 11.06 6.46
C ASP A 75 0.76 10.05 6.69
N ASP A 76 -0.49 10.50 6.54
CA ASP A 76 -1.68 9.66 6.71
C ASP A 76 -1.71 8.54 5.65
N ALA A 77 -1.41 8.88 4.39
CA ALA A 77 -1.32 7.91 3.31
C ALA A 77 -0.21 6.87 3.58
N GLY A 78 0.97 7.31 4.04
CA GLY A 78 2.07 6.42 4.43
C GLY A 78 1.65 5.41 5.49
N ALA A 79 0.95 5.88 6.54
CA ALA A 79 0.43 5.00 7.59
C ALA A 79 -0.59 3.97 7.05
N ILE A 80 -1.45 4.37 6.10
CA ILE A 80 -2.38 3.45 5.44
C ILE A 80 -1.64 2.41 4.60
N GLY A 81 -0.67 2.85 3.78
CA GLY A 81 0.15 1.97 2.96
C GLY A 81 0.87 0.90 3.79
N ASP A 82 1.51 1.33 4.87
CA ASP A 82 2.17 0.44 5.83
C ASP A 82 1.22 -0.58 6.45
N ALA A 83 0.01 -0.14 6.83
CA ALA A 83 -0.98 -1.03 7.43
C ALA A 83 -1.45 -2.10 6.42
N LEU A 84 -1.65 -1.73 5.15
CA LEU A 84 -2.04 -2.66 4.09
C LEU A 84 -0.93 -3.68 3.82
N THR A 85 0.32 -3.23 3.71
CA THR A 85 1.47 -4.14 3.53
C THR A 85 1.61 -5.12 4.69
N LYS A 86 1.53 -4.63 5.94
CA LYS A 86 1.57 -5.49 7.14
C LYS A 86 0.43 -6.51 7.16
N ALA A 87 -0.77 -6.10 6.74
CA ALA A 87 -1.90 -7.02 6.65
C ALA A 87 -1.66 -8.11 5.60
N ALA A 88 -1.19 -7.76 4.40
CA ALA A 88 -0.88 -8.72 3.35
C ALA A 88 0.21 -9.72 3.78
N ASP A 89 1.26 -9.24 4.45
CA ASP A 89 2.33 -10.10 4.96
C ASP A 89 1.84 -11.06 6.04
N ALA A 90 0.94 -10.61 6.91
CA ALA A 90 0.32 -11.46 7.92
C ALA A 90 -0.52 -12.58 7.29
N TYR A 91 -1.31 -12.27 6.27
CA TYR A 91 -2.07 -13.29 5.52
C TYR A 91 -1.15 -14.32 4.89
N ARG A 92 -0.11 -13.89 4.16
CA ARG A 92 0.87 -14.80 3.54
C ARG A 92 1.58 -15.67 4.57
N GLY A 93 1.97 -15.09 5.71
CA GLY A 93 2.63 -15.82 6.78
C GLY A 93 1.77 -16.95 7.36
N ILE A 94 0.46 -16.73 7.52
CA ILE A 94 -0.49 -17.74 7.99
C ILE A 94 -0.72 -18.81 6.92
N ASP A 95 -0.89 -18.44 5.66
CA ASP A 95 -1.06 -19.38 4.55
C ASP A 95 0.16 -20.29 4.41
N ASP A 96 1.36 -19.72 4.44
CA ASP A 96 2.62 -20.47 4.39
C ASP A 96 2.77 -21.42 5.58
N ALA A 97 2.43 -20.96 6.79
CA ALA A 97 2.47 -21.81 7.99
C ALA A 97 1.49 -22.98 7.85
N THR A 98 0.29 -22.72 7.36
CA THR A 98 -0.75 -23.73 7.16
C THR A 98 -0.34 -24.73 6.08
N ALA A 99 0.18 -24.26 4.94
CA ALA A 99 0.67 -25.11 3.85
C ALA A 99 1.76 -26.08 4.34
N ARG A 100 2.69 -25.61 5.19
CA ARG A 100 3.70 -26.49 5.80
C ARG A 100 3.07 -27.60 6.65
N THR A 101 2.01 -27.30 7.42
CA THR A 101 1.31 -28.34 8.22
C THR A 101 0.57 -29.37 7.38
N LEU A 102 0.10 -28.99 6.18
CA LEU A 102 -0.64 -29.86 5.27
C LEU A 102 0.27 -30.70 4.36
N SER A 103 1.55 -30.33 4.23
CA SER A 103 2.52 -31.08 3.41
C SER A 103 2.93 -32.44 3.96
N GLY A 104 2.55 -32.77 5.20
CA GLY A 104 2.53 -34.14 5.70
C GLY A 104 1.12 -34.69 5.64
N ASP A 105 0.81 -35.54 4.67
CA ASP A 105 -0.47 -36.26 4.65
C ASP A 105 -0.44 -37.40 5.69
N PRO A 106 -1.17 -37.30 6.83
CA PRO A 106 -1.23 -38.38 7.80
C PRO A 106 -1.91 -39.65 7.25
N GLY A 107 -2.62 -39.55 6.12
CA GLY A 107 -3.21 -40.66 5.37
C GLY A 107 -2.25 -41.35 4.40
N GLN A 108 -1.11 -40.74 4.07
CA GLN A 108 -0.11 -41.33 3.16
C GLN A 108 0.40 -42.69 3.68
N GLY A 109 0.62 -42.80 5.00
CA GLY A 109 1.01 -44.06 5.63
C GLY A 109 -0.07 -45.15 5.60
N ALA A 110 -1.34 -44.78 5.41
CA ALA A 110 -2.46 -45.73 5.33
C ALA A 110 -2.64 -46.30 3.91
N VAL A 111 -2.16 -45.61 2.88
CA VAL A 111 -2.20 -46.08 1.47
C VAL A 111 -0.95 -46.84 1.07
N ASP A 112 0.22 -46.47 1.60
CA ASP A 112 1.50 -47.12 1.26
C ASP A 112 1.76 -48.43 2.04
N GLY A 113 0.95 -48.70 3.08
CA GLY A 113 1.01 -49.91 3.90
C GLY A 113 -0.06 -50.97 3.61
N GLY A 114 -0.87 -50.78 2.57
CA GLY A 114 -1.97 -51.66 2.15
C GLY A 114 -1.63 -52.62 1.01
#